data_AF-A0A7I7XMY5-F1
#
_entry.id   AF-A0A7I7XMY5-F1
#
_cell.length_a   1.000
_cell.length_b   1.000
_cell.length_c   1.000
_cell.angle_alpha   90.00
_cell.angle_beta   90.00
_cell.angle_gamma   90.00
#
_symmetry.space_group_name_H-M   'P 1'
#
loop_
_entity.id
_entity.type
_entity.pdbx_description
1 polymer ?
#
loop_
_entity_poly.entity_id
_entity_poly.type
_entity_poly.pdbx_seq_one_letter_code
_entity_poly.pdbx_strand_id
1 'polypeptide(L)'
;MAVAQSISIPTAAVVLTPAPAPRVALPTPLEVVRGVVSTVVGWALGPLLGSGPAAPPAPPLAWSLLAFARREFDDFVTAVTGRTTQVSAPTLTLAAATTALAQAAVNLPGFPLPGAQLSPSTQFVQWLTGNYQTGNPLIANTLSRFGIDGTDVGVTWDNGMVDDPSTPYDEHQVLMAFGDTFSGPNMTGNWRFNVLLRSADTDLSDGETIPNGEWFNGNMFGGTPLSSPTTARQIIHPDGLPAGITLIPTAGVSIPTPGTQFGVTQYLNFMSVTNWGAPGTWTTNYSAIAYSTDNGENWTVAPSSVRYNDPFSGNAKFQQGAFVRPGDGYVYSYGTPNGRQGAAYVSRVAEKDILDTTKYEYYNKGSAGGWFGIGAVKAGWYKNQPAKASAMFGQSSGACGVATPGTQVSEMSVQYNKLLNKYVVLYGDQFNNIVMRTSDTPQGTWSAAKVLMAQQSGGIYAPMMHPWSPSTMGTGTDLYWNLSLYSEYNVMLMKTDLTKV
;
A
#
# COMPACT_ATOMS: atom_id res chain seq x y z
N MET A 1 74.69 -54.75 37.50
CA MET A 1 75.59 -53.87 36.73
C MET A 1 74.82 -52.64 36.33
N ALA A 2 75.19 -51.50 36.89
CA ALA A 2 74.62 -50.19 36.59
C ALA A 2 75.29 -49.62 35.33
N VAL A 3 74.53 -48.92 34.49
CA VAL A 3 75.04 -47.81 33.68
C VAL A 3 73.94 -46.75 33.58
N ALA A 4 74.25 -45.57 34.11
CA ALA A 4 73.48 -44.34 34.00
C ALA A 4 73.59 -43.77 32.59
N GLN A 5 72.52 -43.15 32.07
CA GLN A 5 72.62 -42.28 30.91
C GLN A 5 71.98 -40.92 31.15
N SER A 6 72.76 -39.95 30.73
CA SER A 6 72.76 -38.51 30.95
C SER A 6 71.72 -37.78 30.12
N ILE A 7 71.25 -36.67 30.72
CA ILE A 7 70.48 -35.61 30.07
C ILE A 7 71.36 -34.94 28.99
N SER A 8 70.85 -34.84 27.76
CA SER A 8 71.37 -33.95 26.73
C SER A 8 70.21 -33.15 26.11
N ILE A 9 70.37 -31.82 26.11
CA ILE A 9 69.44 -30.85 25.51
C ILE A 9 69.87 -30.65 24.05
N PRO A 10 68.98 -30.80 23.05
CA PRO A 10 69.27 -30.34 21.70
C PRO A 10 68.84 -28.88 21.53
N THR A 11 69.83 -28.08 21.14
CA THR A 11 69.76 -26.68 20.71
C THR A 11 68.86 -26.54 19.47
N ALA A 12 67.83 -25.70 19.54
CA ALA A 12 67.01 -25.36 18.39
C ALA A 12 67.75 -24.37 17.47
N ALA A 13 67.90 -24.74 16.19
CA ALA A 13 68.40 -23.86 15.15
C ALA A 13 67.36 -22.75 14.85
N VAL A 14 67.80 -21.50 14.87
CA VAL A 14 67.01 -20.34 14.46
C VAL A 14 66.97 -20.30 12.93
N VAL A 15 65.80 -20.60 12.35
CA VAL A 15 65.48 -20.27 10.96
C VAL A 15 64.72 -18.94 10.98
N LEU A 16 65.32 -17.90 10.42
CA LEU A 16 64.71 -16.59 10.23
C LEU A 16 63.69 -16.68 9.10
N THR A 17 62.40 -16.61 9.42
CA THR A 17 61.32 -16.35 8.45
C THR A 17 61.20 -14.84 8.21
N PRO A 18 61.16 -14.35 6.96
CA PRO A 18 60.99 -12.94 6.66
C PRO A 18 59.61 -12.43 7.14
N ALA A 19 59.60 -11.21 7.66
CA ALA A 19 58.40 -10.55 8.16
C ALA A 19 57.32 -10.42 7.06
N PRO A 20 56.02 -10.62 7.39
CA PRO A 20 54.95 -10.34 6.46
C PRO A 20 54.93 -8.84 6.12
N ALA A 21 54.69 -8.50 4.84
CA ALA A 21 54.51 -7.13 4.39
C ALA A 21 53.39 -6.43 5.20
N PRO A 22 53.50 -5.12 5.49
CA PRO A 22 52.48 -4.40 6.25
C PRO A 22 51.15 -4.46 5.51
N ARG A 23 50.14 -5.03 6.17
CA ARG A 23 48.77 -5.05 5.70
C ARG A 23 48.22 -3.62 5.86
N VAL A 24 47.81 -2.99 4.75
CA VAL A 24 47.11 -1.70 4.79
C VAL A 24 45.77 -1.93 5.49
N ALA A 25 45.56 -1.25 6.63
CA ALA A 25 44.31 -1.31 7.36
C ALA A 25 43.20 -0.61 6.57
N LEU A 26 42.04 -1.25 6.45
CA LEU A 26 40.81 -0.57 6.02
C LEU A 26 40.34 0.36 7.15
N PRO A 27 39.84 1.57 6.83
CA PRO A 27 39.43 2.53 7.85
C PRO A 27 38.26 1.99 8.68
N THR A 28 38.32 2.24 9.98
CA THR A 28 37.25 1.87 10.92
C THR A 28 36.00 2.74 10.68
N PRO A 29 34.78 2.26 11.03
CA PRO A 29 33.56 3.06 10.93
C PRO A 29 33.67 4.42 11.63
N LEU A 30 34.47 4.52 12.69
CA LEU A 30 34.75 5.75 13.42
C LEU A 30 35.61 6.76 12.63
N GLU A 31 36.49 6.29 11.76
CA GLU A 31 37.33 7.15 10.89
C GLU A 31 36.54 7.67 9.68
N VAL A 32 35.62 6.87 9.16
CA VAL A 32 34.65 7.29 8.13
C VAL A 32 33.71 8.36 8.71
N VAL A 33 33.24 8.17 9.94
CA VAL A 33 32.42 9.16 10.67
C VAL A 33 33.20 10.46 10.94
N ARG A 34 34.48 10.39 11.31
CA ARG A 34 35.32 11.61 11.50
C ARG A 34 35.55 12.39 10.20
N GLY A 35 35.71 11.71 9.06
CA GLY A 35 35.84 12.36 7.75
C GLY A 35 34.55 13.07 7.31
N VAL A 36 33.38 12.52 7.66
CA VAL A 36 32.07 13.14 7.38
C VAL A 36 31.83 14.32 8.33
N VAL A 37 32.19 14.20 9.61
CA VAL A 37 32.05 15.28 10.60
C VAL A 37 32.98 16.46 10.30
N SER A 38 34.22 16.25 9.87
CA SER A 38 35.12 17.36 9.50
C SER A 38 34.64 18.14 8.26
N THR A 39 34.01 17.44 7.32
CA THR A 39 33.43 18.05 6.11
C THR A 39 32.17 18.88 6.45
N VAL A 40 31.39 18.44 7.45
CA VAL A 40 30.18 19.13 7.94
C VAL A 40 30.53 20.34 8.82
N VAL A 41 31.60 20.27 9.62
CA VAL A 41 32.07 21.42 10.43
C VAL A 41 32.60 22.55 9.55
N GLY A 42 33.24 22.24 8.41
CA GLY A 42 33.61 23.25 7.41
C GLY A 42 32.40 23.93 6.74
N TRP A 43 31.31 23.19 6.56
CA TRP A 43 30.06 23.69 5.95
C TRP A 43 29.22 24.53 6.91
N ALA A 44 29.20 24.18 8.21
CA ALA A 44 28.47 24.90 9.24
C ALA A 44 29.13 26.22 9.68
N LEU A 45 30.45 26.37 9.51
CA LEU A 45 31.19 27.57 9.91
C LEU A 45 31.43 28.58 8.78
N GLY A 46 31.21 28.20 7.51
CA GLY A 46 31.30 29.12 6.36
C GLY A 46 30.35 30.33 6.42
N PRO A 47 29.08 30.17 6.85
CA PRO A 47 28.13 31.29 6.91
C PRO A 47 28.37 32.29 8.04
N LEU A 48 29.25 31.98 9.00
CA LEU A 48 29.61 32.89 10.10
C LEU A 48 30.73 33.88 9.74
N LEU A 49 31.27 33.82 8.52
CA LEU A 49 32.38 34.68 8.06
C LEU A 49 32.01 35.72 6.99
N GLY A 50 30.72 35.84 6.62
CA GLY A 50 30.18 37.01 5.93
C GLY A 50 30.41 37.12 4.41
N SER A 51 29.33 37.50 3.71
CA SER A 51 29.20 37.93 2.31
C SER A 51 29.26 36.88 1.18
N GLY A 52 28.10 36.31 0.85
CA GLY A 52 27.81 35.56 -0.39
C GLY A 52 26.29 35.31 -0.57
N PRO A 53 25.77 35.17 -1.81
CA PRO A 53 24.32 35.12 -2.05
C PRO A 53 23.65 33.85 -1.50
N ALA A 54 22.39 33.96 -1.11
CA ALA A 54 21.59 32.89 -0.50
C ALA A 54 21.44 31.67 -1.43
N ALA A 55 21.78 30.49 -0.91
CA ALA A 55 21.66 29.20 -1.58
C ALA A 55 20.22 28.64 -1.50
N PRO A 56 19.78 27.82 -2.49
CA PRO A 56 18.42 27.25 -2.53
C PRO A 56 18.17 26.20 -1.43
N PRO A 57 16.90 25.92 -1.07
CA PRO A 57 16.57 25.00 0.01
C PRO A 57 17.04 23.56 -0.30
N ALA A 58 17.68 22.93 0.68
CA ALA A 58 18.32 21.62 0.57
C ALA A 58 17.31 20.45 0.45
N PRO A 59 17.70 19.35 -0.21
CA PRO A 59 16.81 18.21 -0.45
C PRO A 59 16.49 17.38 0.82
N PRO A 60 15.36 16.62 0.81
CA PRO A 60 14.80 15.91 1.96
C PRO A 60 15.74 14.95 2.72
N LEU A 61 16.82 14.48 2.07
CA LEU A 61 17.85 13.63 2.67
C LEU A 61 18.56 14.27 3.89
N ALA A 62 18.65 15.60 3.92
CA ALA A 62 19.26 16.32 5.04
C ALA A 62 18.40 16.23 6.32
N TRP A 63 17.08 16.20 6.19
CA TRP A 63 16.16 16.12 7.32
C TRP A 63 16.10 14.71 7.94
N SER A 64 16.23 13.67 7.11
CA SER A 64 16.36 12.28 7.59
C SER A 64 17.66 12.02 8.36
N LEU A 65 18.77 12.65 7.95
CA LEU A 65 20.05 12.55 8.67
C LEU A 65 20.04 13.31 10.00
N LEU A 66 19.36 14.46 10.08
CA LEU A 66 19.18 15.21 11.32
C LEU A 66 18.26 14.48 12.33
N ALA A 67 17.24 13.76 11.87
CA ALA A 67 16.38 12.94 12.72
C ALA A 67 17.13 11.71 13.28
N PHE A 68 17.98 11.08 12.46
CA PHE A 68 18.85 9.98 12.90
C PHE A 68 19.88 10.44 13.95
N ALA A 69 20.53 11.60 13.74
CA ALA A 69 21.51 12.14 14.68
C ALA A 69 20.92 12.58 16.04
N ARG A 70 19.64 12.98 16.07
CA ARG A 70 18.93 13.27 17.34
C ARG A 70 18.63 12.00 18.13
N ARG A 71 18.22 10.92 17.44
CA ARG A 71 17.86 9.64 18.08
C ARG A 71 19.04 8.96 18.76
N GLU A 72 20.22 8.98 18.14
CA GLU A 72 21.44 8.38 18.70
C GLU A 72 21.99 9.13 19.94
N PHE A 73 21.65 10.41 20.12
CA PHE A 73 22.02 11.19 21.30
C PHE A 73 21.11 10.90 22.50
N ASP A 74 19.81 10.71 22.26
CA ASP A 74 18.82 10.38 23.30
C ASP A 74 19.01 8.94 23.83
N ASP A 75 19.40 8.00 22.96
CA ASP A 75 19.75 6.62 23.35
C ASP A 75 21.04 6.58 24.21
N PHE A 76 22.01 7.46 23.94
CA PHE A 76 23.23 7.59 24.74
C PHE A 76 22.97 8.17 26.14
N VAL A 77 22.12 9.20 26.27
CA VAL A 77 21.76 9.81 27.56
C VAL A 77 20.97 8.84 28.44
N THR A 78 20.13 8.02 27.84
CA THR A 78 19.33 6.99 28.53
C THR A 78 20.22 5.83 29.03
N ALA A 79 21.27 5.46 28.28
CA ALA A 79 22.23 4.44 28.69
C ALA A 79 23.16 4.88 29.84
N VAL A 80 23.37 6.19 30.03
CA VAL A 80 24.32 6.74 31.02
C VAL A 80 23.69 7.02 32.39
N THR A 81 22.36 7.14 32.48
CA THR A 81 21.66 7.59 33.71
C THR A 81 21.10 6.46 34.59
N GLY A 82 21.19 5.20 34.15
CA GLY A 82 20.54 4.04 34.79
C GLY A 82 21.25 3.36 35.98
N ARG A 83 21.75 4.08 36.98
CA ARG A 83 22.17 3.46 38.26
C ARG A 83 21.85 4.30 39.49
N THR A 84 20.89 3.85 40.29
CA THR A 84 20.95 3.90 41.77
C THR A 84 19.94 2.91 42.36
N THR A 85 20.38 2.14 43.35
CA THR A 85 19.62 1.14 44.12
C THR A 85 19.29 1.69 45.52
N GLN A 86 18.08 1.46 46.03
CA GLN A 86 17.81 0.88 47.38
C GLN A 86 16.29 0.80 47.70
N VAL A 87 15.99 0.04 48.76
CA VAL A 87 14.82 -0.85 48.99
C VAL A 87 13.87 -0.31 50.08
N SER A 88 12.56 -0.62 50.05
CA SER A 88 11.71 -0.99 51.23
C SER A 88 10.26 -1.37 50.82
N ALA A 89 9.66 -2.35 51.52
CA ALA A 89 8.36 -2.99 51.26
C ALA A 89 7.22 -2.47 52.19
N PRO A 90 6.02 -3.09 52.23
CA PRO A 90 4.86 -2.85 51.37
C PRO A 90 3.69 -2.13 52.10
N THR A 91 2.86 -1.39 51.36
CA THR A 91 1.55 -0.93 51.85
C THR A 91 0.53 -1.05 50.72
N LEU A 92 -0.24 -2.15 50.75
CA LEU A 92 -1.42 -2.34 49.93
C LEU A 92 -2.49 -1.35 50.39
N THR A 93 -2.65 -0.25 49.67
CA THR A 93 -3.79 0.66 49.82
C THR A 93 -4.78 0.43 48.69
N LEU A 94 -6.06 0.37 49.07
CA LEU A 94 -7.26 0.12 48.27
C LEU A 94 -7.55 1.21 47.21
N ALA A 95 -6.53 1.96 46.79
CA ALA A 95 -6.54 2.95 45.70
C ALA A 95 -5.90 2.41 44.41
N ALA A 96 -5.11 1.33 44.50
CA ALA A 96 -4.51 0.67 43.34
C ALA A 96 -5.50 -0.18 42.51
N ALA A 97 -6.65 -0.54 43.09
CA ALA A 97 -7.72 -1.25 42.38
C ALA A 97 -8.56 -0.32 41.48
N THR A 98 -8.56 1.00 41.73
CA THR A 98 -9.24 1.99 40.88
C THR A 98 -8.37 2.53 39.75
N THR A 99 -7.05 2.32 39.78
CA THR A 99 -6.15 2.58 38.64
C THR A 99 -5.93 1.36 37.74
N ALA A 100 -6.25 0.14 38.20
CA ALA A 100 -6.28 -1.05 37.33
C ALA A 100 -7.39 -1.01 36.26
N LEU A 101 -8.32 -0.06 36.37
CA LEU A 101 -9.35 0.26 35.37
C LEU A 101 -9.10 1.61 34.66
N ALA A 102 -8.01 2.31 34.99
CA ALA A 102 -7.60 3.50 34.27
C ALA A 102 -6.83 3.07 33.01
N GLN A 103 -7.57 2.87 31.92
CA GLN A 103 -7.07 2.71 30.55
C GLN A 103 -6.05 1.59 30.38
N ALA A 104 -6.46 0.48 29.75
CA ALA A 104 -5.56 -0.17 28.81
C ALA A 104 -4.93 0.96 27.97
N ALA A 105 -3.63 1.18 28.12
CA ALA A 105 -2.96 2.31 27.50
C ALA A 105 -3.30 2.28 26.02
N VAL A 106 -4.07 3.25 25.55
CA VAL A 106 -4.56 3.33 24.17
C VAL A 106 -3.33 3.32 23.28
N ASN A 107 -3.03 2.16 22.68
CA ASN A 107 -1.91 2.01 21.76
C ASN A 107 -2.39 2.55 20.42
N LEU A 108 -2.37 3.87 20.25
CA LEU A 108 -2.64 4.54 18.99
C LEU A 108 -1.41 5.34 18.57
N PRO A 109 -1.13 5.47 17.27
CA PRO A 109 -0.14 6.41 16.77
C PRO A 109 -0.52 7.83 17.18
N GLY A 110 0.49 8.69 17.35
CA GLY A 110 0.27 10.10 17.68
C GLY A 110 -0.46 10.87 16.57
N PHE A 111 -0.51 10.33 15.35
CA PHE A 111 -1.23 10.91 14.22
C PHE A 111 -1.63 9.86 13.17
N PRO A 112 -2.82 9.97 12.56
CA PRO A 112 -3.95 10.78 13.02
C PRO A 112 -4.68 10.10 14.19
N LEU A 113 -5.32 10.90 15.05
CA LEU A 113 -6.22 10.40 16.09
C LEU A 113 -7.65 10.30 15.54
N PRO A 114 -8.43 9.24 15.87
CA PRO A 114 -9.80 9.05 15.38
C PRO A 114 -10.65 10.32 15.47
N GLY A 115 -11.35 10.65 14.39
CA GLY A 115 -12.15 11.88 14.26
C GLY A 115 -11.37 13.12 13.81
N ALA A 116 -10.06 13.03 13.57
CA ALA A 116 -9.27 14.16 13.07
C ALA A 116 -9.79 14.65 11.71
N GLN A 117 -10.14 15.94 11.65
CA GLN A 117 -10.53 16.60 10.41
C GLN A 117 -9.28 17.00 9.62
N LEU A 118 -9.04 16.37 8.47
CA LEU A 118 -7.84 16.59 7.64
C LEU A 118 -8.06 17.61 6.52
N SER A 119 -9.32 17.90 6.18
CA SER A 119 -9.74 18.99 5.30
C SER A 119 -11.20 19.38 5.59
N PRO A 120 -11.77 20.45 5.01
CA PRO A 120 -13.18 20.79 5.22
C PRO A 120 -14.19 19.67 4.91
N SER A 121 -13.85 18.75 3.99
CA SER A 121 -14.72 17.65 3.59
C SER A 121 -14.28 16.29 4.14
N THR A 122 -13.01 16.12 4.53
CA THR A 122 -12.41 14.80 4.80
C THR A 122 -11.91 14.64 6.23
N GLN A 123 -12.31 13.53 6.85
CA GLN A 123 -12.05 13.13 8.23
C GLN A 123 -11.34 11.77 8.25
N PHE A 124 -10.40 11.58 9.18
CA PHE A 124 -9.93 10.26 9.59
C PHE A 124 -10.95 9.63 10.55
N VAL A 125 -11.44 8.44 10.23
CA VAL A 125 -12.43 7.73 11.06
C VAL A 125 -11.69 6.92 12.11
N GLN A 126 -10.94 5.90 11.66
CA GLN A 126 -10.27 4.93 12.51
C GLN A 126 -9.19 4.21 11.71
N TRP A 127 -8.24 3.58 12.39
CA TRP A 127 -7.33 2.62 11.77
C TRP A 127 -8.08 1.36 11.32
N LEU A 128 -7.76 0.86 10.12
CA LEU A 128 -8.29 -0.42 9.64
C LEU A 128 -7.37 -1.57 10.06
N THR A 129 -6.06 -1.34 10.00
CA THR A 129 -5.02 -2.34 10.31
C THR A 129 -4.06 -1.83 11.38
N GLY A 130 -3.31 -2.75 11.99
CA GLY A 130 -2.24 -2.46 12.95
C GLY A 130 -2.33 -3.28 14.22
N ASN A 131 -1.77 -2.76 15.31
CA ASN A 131 -1.87 -3.34 16.65
C ASN A 131 -2.49 -2.33 17.62
N TYR A 132 -3.62 -1.75 17.22
CA TYR A 132 -4.17 -0.60 17.90
C TYR A 132 -5.36 -0.95 18.79
N GLN A 133 -5.44 -0.29 19.94
CA GLN A 133 -6.51 -0.51 20.92
C GLN A 133 -7.56 0.58 20.80
N THR A 134 -8.72 0.23 20.25
CA THR A 134 -9.82 1.17 19.95
C THR A 134 -11.02 1.00 20.89
N GLY A 135 -10.97 0.05 21.82
CA GLY A 135 -12.09 -0.37 22.67
C GLY A 135 -12.92 -1.51 22.08
N ASN A 136 -12.86 -1.73 20.76
CA ASN A 136 -13.41 -2.91 20.10
C ASN A 136 -12.25 -3.81 19.61
N PRO A 137 -12.13 -5.06 20.10
CA PRO A 137 -11.01 -5.94 19.72
C PRO A 137 -11.03 -6.38 18.24
N LEU A 138 -12.13 -6.14 17.52
CA LEU A 138 -12.26 -6.47 16.10
C LEU A 138 -11.80 -5.35 15.16
N ILE A 139 -11.57 -4.14 15.66
CA ILE A 139 -11.16 -2.96 14.89
C ILE A 139 -9.66 -2.72 15.11
N ALA A 140 -8.90 -2.54 14.02
CA ALA A 140 -7.48 -2.15 14.00
C ALA A 140 -6.48 -3.08 14.73
N ASN A 141 -6.93 -4.19 15.33
CA ASN A 141 -6.10 -5.16 16.04
C ASN A 141 -5.79 -6.36 15.14
N THR A 142 -5.03 -6.15 14.08
CA THR A 142 -4.70 -7.19 13.10
C THR A 142 -3.44 -7.98 13.48
N LEU A 143 -2.55 -7.43 14.32
CA LEU A 143 -1.33 -8.13 14.72
C LEU A 143 -1.62 -9.38 15.54
N SER A 144 -2.36 -9.23 16.65
CA SER A 144 -2.63 -10.36 17.55
C SER A 144 -3.50 -11.45 16.90
N ARG A 145 -4.33 -11.06 15.93
CA ARG A 145 -5.36 -11.91 15.32
C ARG A 145 -4.89 -12.55 14.01
N PHE A 146 -4.06 -11.86 13.23
CA PHE A 146 -3.67 -12.26 11.88
C PHE A 146 -2.17 -12.15 11.62
N GLY A 147 -1.38 -11.75 12.61
CA GLY A 147 0.06 -11.54 12.45
C GLY A 147 0.38 -10.39 11.50
N ILE A 148 -0.50 -9.39 11.39
CA ILE A 148 -0.34 -8.22 10.52
C ILE A 148 -0.01 -7.02 11.41
N ASP A 149 1.27 -6.66 11.47
CA ASP A 149 1.74 -5.45 12.17
C ASP A 149 1.60 -4.21 11.27
N GLY A 150 1.90 -4.38 9.98
CA GLY A 150 1.76 -3.35 8.97
C GLY A 150 1.44 -3.93 7.59
N THR A 151 0.67 -3.18 6.81
CA THR A 151 0.24 -3.51 5.45
C THR A 151 -0.20 -2.27 4.69
N ASP A 152 -0.45 -2.39 3.39
CA ASP A 152 -0.83 -1.28 2.53
C ASP A 152 -1.91 -1.59 1.47
N VAL A 153 -2.35 -0.53 0.78
CA VAL A 153 -3.39 -0.49 -0.26
C VAL A 153 -4.82 -0.65 0.26
N GLY A 154 -5.27 -1.88 0.56
CA GLY A 154 -6.65 -2.14 0.97
C GLY A 154 -7.68 -1.97 -0.15
N VAL A 155 -7.43 -2.59 -1.32
CA VAL A 155 -8.39 -2.63 -2.45
C VAL A 155 -9.68 -3.29 -2.00
N THR A 156 -10.79 -2.54 -2.00
CA THR A 156 -12.05 -2.98 -1.40
C THR A 156 -13.12 -3.24 -2.47
N TRP A 157 -13.86 -4.36 -2.38
CA TRP A 157 -15.01 -4.64 -3.22
C TRP A 157 -16.05 -5.52 -2.52
N ASP A 158 -17.30 -5.42 -2.96
CA ASP A 158 -18.41 -6.25 -2.50
C ASP A 158 -18.31 -7.65 -3.15
N ASN A 159 -18.38 -8.73 -2.36
CA ASN A 159 -18.20 -10.09 -2.86
C ASN A 159 -19.35 -10.58 -3.76
N GLY A 160 -20.45 -9.83 -3.86
CA GLY A 160 -21.60 -10.13 -4.70
C GLY A 160 -22.42 -11.34 -4.25
N MET A 161 -22.16 -11.86 -3.04
CA MET A 161 -22.92 -12.94 -2.45
C MET A 161 -24.20 -12.40 -1.81
N VAL A 162 -25.21 -13.27 -1.71
CA VAL A 162 -26.42 -13.01 -0.93
C VAL A 162 -26.31 -13.85 0.32
N ASP A 163 -26.56 -13.23 1.48
CA ASP A 163 -26.61 -13.91 2.77
C ASP A 163 -27.68 -15.01 2.78
N ASP A 164 -27.32 -16.21 3.22
CA ASP A 164 -28.23 -17.31 3.49
C ASP A 164 -28.56 -17.32 4.99
N PRO A 165 -29.74 -16.85 5.41
CA PRO A 165 -30.08 -16.71 6.82
C PRO A 165 -30.20 -18.05 7.56
N SER A 166 -30.07 -19.19 6.86
CA SER A 166 -30.01 -20.51 7.48
C SER A 166 -28.62 -20.91 7.97
N THR A 167 -27.57 -20.16 7.59
CA THR A 167 -26.20 -20.38 8.05
C THR A 167 -25.90 -19.50 9.27
N PRO A 168 -24.89 -19.86 10.08
CA PRO A 168 -24.54 -19.09 11.28
C PRO A 168 -23.58 -17.92 11.00
N TYR A 169 -23.25 -17.64 9.74
CA TYR A 169 -22.29 -16.62 9.34
C TYR A 169 -22.85 -15.79 8.18
N ASP A 170 -22.49 -14.52 8.10
CA ASP A 170 -22.93 -13.63 7.02
C ASP A 170 -22.07 -13.86 5.77
N GLU A 171 -22.67 -14.38 4.70
CA GLU A 171 -21.96 -14.56 3.44
C GLU A 171 -21.79 -13.28 2.62
N HIS A 172 -22.61 -12.25 2.85
CA HIS A 172 -22.49 -10.98 2.15
C HIS A 172 -21.41 -10.12 2.81
N GLN A 173 -20.22 -10.12 2.21
CA GLN A 173 -19.04 -9.47 2.78
C GLN A 173 -18.39 -8.51 1.79
N VAL A 174 -17.75 -7.48 2.31
CA VAL A 174 -16.68 -6.78 1.60
C VAL A 174 -15.38 -7.54 1.75
N LEU A 175 -14.63 -7.60 0.67
CA LEU A 175 -13.28 -8.15 0.61
C LEU A 175 -12.30 -6.99 0.40
N MET A 176 -11.18 -7.05 1.13
CA MET A 176 -10.12 -6.06 1.11
C MET A 176 -8.79 -6.74 0.85
N ALA A 177 -8.20 -6.52 -0.32
CA ALA A 177 -6.89 -7.06 -0.67
C ALA A 177 -5.78 -6.04 -0.42
N PHE A 178 -4.76 -6.47 0.31
CA PHE A 178 -3.64 -5.64 0.72
C PHE A 178 -2.35 -6.08 0.04
N GLY A 179 -1.40 -5.15 -0.06
CA GLY A 179 -0.07 -5.37 -0.61
C GLY A 179 0.91 -5.93 0.42
N ASP A 180 2.11 -5.35 0.41
CA ASP A 180 3.23 -5.80 1.22
C ASP A 180 2.85 -5.80 2.70
N THR A 181 2.95 -6.98 3.34
CA THR A 181 2.40 -7.22 4.67
C THR A 181 3.44 -7.84 5.58
N PHE A 182 3.69 -7.19 6.71
CA PHE A 182 4.76 -7.53 7.64
C PHE A 182 4.19 -7.95 9.00
N SER A 183 4.87 -8.90 9.66
CA SER A 183 4.49 -9.38 10.98
C SER A 183 5.19 -8.67 12.14
N GLY A 184 5.99 -7.65 11.86
CA GLY A 184 6.72 -6.88 12.85
C GLY A 184 6.94 -5.43 12.43
N PRO A 185 7.32 -4.58 13.42
CA PRO A 185 7.37 -3.13 13.24
C PRO A 185 8.43 -2.73 12.23
N ASN A 186 8.24 -1.55 11.63
CA ASN A 186 9.15 -0.98 10.64
C ASN A 186 9.43 -1.91 9.46
N MET A 187 8.38 -2.60 8.97
CA MET A 187 8.45 -3.49 7.81
C MET A 187 9.42 -4.68 8.03
N THR A 188 9.33 -5.33 9.19
CA THR A 188 10.19 -6.46 9.57
C THR A 188 9.40 -7.75 9.82
N GLY A 189 10.10 -8.85 10.07
CA GLY A 189 9.48 -10.15 10.35
C GLY A 189 9.06 -10.90 9.08
N ASN A 190 7.99 -11.67 9.16
CA ASN A 190 7.47 -12.43 8.03
C ASN A 190 6.82 -11.48 7.02
N TRP A 191 7.38 -11.43 5.81
CA TRP A 191 6.89 -10.64 4.70
C TRP A 191 6.05 -11.49 3.76
N ARG A 192 4.76 -11.18 3.69
CA ARG A 192 3.81 -11.72 2.70
C ARG A 192 3.53 -10.60 1.70
N PHE A 193 3.55 -10.91 0.41
CA PHE A 193 3.37 -9.90 -0.64
C PHE A 193 1.95 -9.35 -0.73
N ASN A 194 0.99 -10.12 -0.22
CA ASN A 194 -0.41 -9.75 -0.17
C ASN A 194 -1.12 -10.57 0.89
N VAL A 195 -2.20 -10.02 1.42
CA VAL A 195 -3.17 -10.71 2.28
C VAL A 195 -4.58 -10.21 1.91
N LEU A 196 -5.60 -10.92 2.41
CA LEU A 196 -7.00 -10.54 2.24
C LEU A 196 -7.63 -10.38 3.63
N LEU A 197 -8.39 -9.31 3.83
CA LEU A 197 -9.31 -9.18 4.96
C LEU A 197 -10.76 -9.16 4.47
N ARG A 198 -11.70 -9.58 5.32
CA ARG A 198 -13.13 -9.60 5.02
C ARG A 198 -13.91 -8.92 6.13
N SER A 199 -15.06 -8.35 5.80
CA SER A 199 -15.96 -7.73 6.77
C SER A 199 -17.41 -7.82 6.27
N ALA A 200 -18.34 -8.04 7.19
CA ALA A 200 -19.78 -7.86 6.96
C ALA A 200 -20.31 -6.58 7.64
N ASP A 201 -19.40 -5.75 8.16
CA ASP A 201 -19.75 -4.54 8.88
C ASP A 201 -20.32 -3.48 7.94
N THR A 202 -21.47 -2.93 8.31
CA THR A 202 -22.16 -1.90 7.53
C THR A 202 -22.14 -0.54 8.22
N ASP A 203 -21.73 -0.46 9.50
CA ASP A 203 -21.53 0.82 10.19
C ASP A 203 -20.06 1.24 10.09
N LEU A 204 -19.76 2.03 9.06
CA LEU A 204 -18.41 2.52 8.84
C LEU A 204 -18.06 3.76 9.68
N SER A 205 -19.00 4.25 10.51
CA SER A 205 -18.85 5.53 11.21
C SER A 205 -17.97 5.47 12.45
N ASP A 206 -17.78 4.27 13.02
CA ASP A 206 -16.95 4.02 14.20
C ASP A 206 -15.67 3.20 13.90
N GLY A 207 -15.50 2.79 12.65
CA GLY A 207 -14.41 1.96 12.16
C GLY A 207 -14.95 0.89 11.24
N GLU A 208 -14.18 -0.18 11.04
CA GLU A 208 -14.67 -1.36 10.34
C GLU A 208 -14.21 -2.59 11.11
N THR A 209 -15.16 -3.42 11.52
CA THR A 209 -14.85 -4.67 12.22
C THR A 209 -14.41 -5.75 11.24
N ILE A 210 -13.29 -6.40 11.55
CA ILE A 210 -12.86 -7.59 10.83
C ILE A 210 -13.18 -8.77 11.77
N PRO A 211 -14.02 -9.76 11.41
CA PRO A 211 -14.34 -10.89 12.27
C PRO A 211 -13.12 -11.78 12.49
N ASN A 212 -13.16 -12.66 13.49
CA ASN A 212 -12.03 -13.57 13.73
C ASN A 212 -11.79 -14.50 12.53
N GLY A 213 -10.57 -15.01 12.44
CA GLY A 213 -10.24 -16.01 11.44
C GLY A 213 -10.84 -17.36 11.82
N GLU A 214 -11.23 -18.12 10.81
CA GLU A 214 -11.86 -19.42 10.96
C GLU A 214 -10.82 -20.49 10.62
N TRP A 215 -10.17 -21.04 11.64
CA TRP A 215 -9.05 -21.95 11.45
C TRP A 215 -9.50 -23.41 11.47
N PHE A 216 -9.26 -24.11 10.35
CA PHE A 216 -9.37 -25.57 10.25
C PHE A 216 -10.76 -26.11 10.66
N ASN A 217 -11.82 -25.36 10.39
CA ASN A 217 -13.20 -25.72 10.73
C ASN A 217 -14.14 -25.75 9.50
N GLY A 218 -13.63 -25.46 8.31
CA GLY A 218 -14.39 -25.48 7.05
C GLY A 218 -15.19 -24.20 6.73
N ASN A 219 -15.15 -23.20 7.62
CA ASN A 219 -15.80 -21.90 7.39
C ASN A 219 -14.81 -20.94 6.70
N MET A 220 -15.22 -20.33 5.58
CA MET A 220 -14.42 -19.38 4.80
C MET A 220 -14.88 -17.91 4.95
N PHE A 221 -15.86 -17.66 5.80
CA PHE A 221 -16.45 -16.33 6.06
C PHE A 221 -15.83 -15.64 7.29
N GLY A 222 -14.71 -16.17 7.79
CA GLY A 222 -13.87 -15.48 8.77
C GLY A 222 -13.11 -14.30 8.16
N GLY A 223 -12.45 -13.52 9.02
CA GLY A 223 -11.84 -12.25 8.63
C GLY A 223 -10.67 -12.34 7.66
N THR A 224 -10.06 -13.52 7.45
CA THR A 224 -8.93 -13.70 6.52
C THR A 224 -8.68 -15.19 6.23
N PRO A 225 -8.13 -15.55 5.04
CA PRO A 225 -7.51 -16.87 4.82
C PRO A 225 -6.31 -17.06 5.75
N LEU A 226 -6.23 -18.20 6.43
CA LEU A 226 -5.22 -18.46 7.46
C LEU A 226 -4.20 -19.53 7.06
N SER A 227 -2.96 -19.41 7.53
CA SER A 227 -1.92 -20.46 7.49
C SER A 227 -1.61 -21.04 8.88
N SER A 228 -2.07 -20.35 9.92
CA SER A 228 -2.09 -20.80 11.31
C SER A 228 -3.27 -20.11 12.02
N PRO A 229 -3.65 -20.50 13.26
CA PRO A 229 -4.77 -19.88 13.98
C PRO A 229 -4.75 -18.35 14.05
N THR A 230 -3.57 -17.74 13.97
CA THR A 230 -3.41 -16.27 14.10
C THR A 230 -2.51 -15.69 13.01
N THR A 231 -2.43 -16.31 11.83
CA THR A 231 -1.54 -15.85 10.75
C THR A 231 -2.27 -15.83 9.42
N ALA A 232 -2.52 -14.63 8.89
CA ALA A 232 -3.02 -14.44 7.54
C ALA A 232 -2.06 -15.05 6.51
N ARG A 233 -2.62 -15.71 5.52
CA ARG A 233 -1.89 -16.38 4.44
C ARG A 233 -1.72 -15.44 3.24
N GLN A 234 -0.62 -15.58 2.52
CA GLN A 234 -0.48 -14.96 1.20
C GLN A 234 -1.46 -15.60 0.23
N ILE A 235 -2.23 -14.80 -0.51
CA ILE A 235 -3.30 -15.34 -1.35
C ILE A 235 -2.87 -15.56 -2.81
N ILE A 236 -1.91 -14.80 -3.34
CA ILE A 236 -1.47 -14.92 -4.73
C ILE A 236 -0.14 -15.68 -4.84
N HIS A 237 -0.14 -16.73 -5.66
CA HIS A 237 1.04 -17.53 -6.02
C HIS A 237 1.10 -17.72 -7.55
N PRO A 238 1.94 -16.96 -8.28
CA PRO A 238 1.98 -16.95 -9.73
C PRO A 238 2.97 -17.99 -10.29
N ASP A 239 2.69 -19.27 -10.07
CA ASP A 239 3.55 -20.36 -10.52
C ASP A 239 3.82 -20.29 -12.04
N GLY A 240 5.09 -20.39 -12.43
CA GLY A 240 5.51 -20.36 -13.83
C GLY A 240 5.60 -18.97 -14.48
N LEU A 241 5.30 -17.89 -13.76
CA LEU A 241 5.55 -16.51 -14.22
C LEU A 241 6.90 -15.98 -13.72
N PRO A 242 7.48 -14.94 -14.37
CA PRO A 242 8.71 -14.32 -13.89
C PRO A 242 8.60 -13.88 -12.43
N ALA A 243 9.63 -14.19 -11.65
CA ALA A 243 9.70 -13.78 -10.25
C ALA A 243 9.82 -12.25 -10.14
N GLY A 244 9.09 -11.68 -9.18
CA GLY A 244 9.23 -10.29 -8.75
C GLY A 244 9.73 -10.22 -7.31
N ILE A 245 10.00 -9.00 -6.84
CA ILE A 245 10.29 -8.74 -5.43
C ILE A 245 9.03 -8.66 -4.58
N THR A 246 7.86 -8.38 -5.20
CA THR A 246 6.55 -8.45 -4.56
C THR A 246 5.40 -8.55 -5.59
N LEU A 247 4.20 -8.82 -5.10
CA LEU A 247 2.94 -9.00 -5.84
C LEU A 247 1.83 -8.19 -5.15
N ILE A 248 1.48 -7.02 -5.70
CA ILE A 248 0.59 -6.06 -5.05
C ILE A 248 -0.77 -6.04 -5.74
N PRO A 249 -1.88 -6.31 -5.01
CA PRO A 249 -3.24 -6.12 -5.52
C PRO A 249 -3.51 -4.65 -5.85
N THR A 250 -4.25 -4.41 -6.93
CA THR A 250 -4.57 -3.05 -7.40
C THR A 250 -6.05 -2.85 -7.71
N ALA A 251 -6.78 -3.92 -8.06
CA ALA A 251 -8.23 -3.85 -8.28
C ALA A 251 -8.93 -5.16 -7.92
N GLY A 252 -10.15 -5.07 -7.40
CA GLY A 252 -11.01 -6.21 -7.08
C GLY A 252 -12.42 -6.02 -7.62
N VAL A 253 -13.07 -7.11 -8.04
CA VAL A 253 -14.46 -7.10 -8.49
C VAL A 253 -15.08 -8.49 -8.37
N SER A 254 -16.35 -8.56 -8.01
CA SER A 254 -17.17 -9.76 -8.09
C SER A 254 -17.94 -9.80 -9.42
N ILE A 255 -18.12 -10.99 -10.00
CA ILE A 255 -18.96 -11.19 -11.20
C ILE A 255 -19.87 -12.39 -10.97
N PRO A 256 -21.18 -12.29 -11.26
CA PRO A 256 -22.09 -13.43 -11.22
C PRO A 256 -21.63 -14.56 -12.15
N THR A 257 -21.47 -15.74 -11.60
CA THR A 257 -21.01 -16.95 -12.31
C THR A 257 -21.88 -18.14 -11.89
N PRO A 258 -23.09 -18.27 -12.49
CA PRO A 258 -23.99 -19.37 -12.18
C PRO A 258 -23.29 -20.74 -12.31
N GLY A 259 -23.47 -21.60 -11.31
CA GLY A 259 -22.85 -22.92 -11.24
C GLY A 259 -21.57 -23.00 -10.40
N THR A 260 -21.01 -21.87 -9.95
CA THR A 260 -20.06 -21.87 -8.83
C THR A 260 -20.80 -22.03 -7.50
N GLN A 261 -20.08 -22.40 -6.43
CA GLN A 261 -20.66 -22.69 -5.10
C GLN A 261 -21.58 -21.57 -4.60
N PHE A 262 -21.19 -20.31 -4.77
CA PHE A 262 -21.93 -19.14 -4.31
C PHE A 262 -22.54 -18.33 -5.47
N GLY A 263 -22.53 -18.87 -6.70
CA GLY A 263 -23.05 -18.19 -7.89
C GLY A 263 -22.27 -16.93 -8.29
N VAL A 264 -21.09 -16.70 -7.72
CA VAL A 264 -20.25 -15.53 -7.95
C VAL A 264 -18.76 -15.92 -7.92
N THR A 265 -17.97 -15.24 -8.73
CA THR A 265 -16.50 -15.37 -8.76
C THR A 265 -15.87 -14.03 -8.42
N GLN A 266 -14.87 -14.05 -7.55
CA GLN A 266 -14.02 -12.91 -7.21
C GLN A 266 -12.86 -12.83 -8.20
N TYR A 267 -12.55 -11.62 -8.67
CA TYR A 267 -11.41 -11.35 -9.54
C TYR A 267 -10.55 -10.25 -8.93
N LEU A 268 -9.24 -10.47 -8.94
CA LEU A 268 -8.26 -9.56 -8.37
C LEU A 268 -7.15 -9.28 -9.38
N ASN A 269 -6.99 -8.02 -9.77
CA ASN A 269 -5.84 -7.56 -10.54
C ASN A 269 -4.67 -7.26 -9.61
N PHE A 270 -3.49 -7.74 -9.97
CA PHE A 270 -2.27 -7.49 -9.22
C PHE A 270 -1.11 -7.15 -10.15
N MET A 271 -0.15 -6.40 -9.63
CA MET A 271 1.11 -6.10 -10.30
C MET A 271 2.23 -6.95 -9.71
N SER A 272 3.14 -7.45 -10.57
CA SER A 272 4.41 -8.03 -10.15
C SER A 272 5.50 -6.98 -10.26
N VAL A 273 6.06 -6.56 -9.13
CA VAL A 273 7.12 -5.55 -9.08
C VAL A 273 8.47 -6.24 -9.28
N THR A 274 9.29 -5.73 -10.18
CA THR A 274 10.65 -6.23 -10.43
C THR A 274 11.67 -5.53 -9.55
N ASN A 275 11.56 -4.20 -9.43
CA ASN A 275 12.54 -3.40 -8.69
C ASN A 275 11.91 -2.09 -8.17
N TRP A 276 12.17 -1.79 -6.90
CA TRP A 276 11.88 -0.48 -6.32
C TRP A 276 12.91 0.56 -6.78
N GLY A 277 12.42 1.72 -7.24
CA GLY A 277 13.26 2.86 -7.62
C GLY A 277 13.31 3.92 -6.53
N ALA A 278 13.47 5.19 -6.93
CA ALA A 278 13.24 6.33 -6.05
C ALA A 278 11.78 6.35 -5.55
N PRO A 279 11.47 7.02 -4.43
CA PRO A 279 10.11 7.12 -3.92
C PRO A 279 9.07 7.46 -5.01
N GLY A 280 8.03 6.64 -5.12
CA GLY A 280 6.99 6.78 -6.15
C GLY A 280 7.35 6.20 -7.54
N THR A 281 8.51 5.56 -7.69
CA THR A 281 8.95 4.91 -8.93
C THR A 281 9.31 3.45 -8.68
N TRP A 282 8.85 2.56 -9.56
CA TRP A 282 9.19 1.14 -9.57
C TRP A 282 9.02 0.60 -10.97
N THR A 283 9.61 -0.54 -11.28
CA THR A 283 9.37 -1.29 -12.52
C THR A 283 8.60 -2.57 -12.22
N THR A 284 7.77 -3.01 -13.16
CA THR A 284 6.99 -4.25 -13.05
C THR A 284 7.41 -5.26 -14.10
N ASN A 285 7.28 -6.54 -13.78
CA ASN A 285 7.39 -7.63 -14.75
C ASN A 285 6.12 -7.67 -15.62
N TYR A 286 4.97 -7.63 -14.95
CA TYR A 286 3.65 -7.75 -15.56
C TYR A 286 2.54 -7.27 -14.59
N SER A 287 1.34 -7.10 -15.15
CA SER A 287 0.07 -7.12 -14.43
C SER A 287 -0.73 -8.37 -14.82
N ALA A 288 -1.48 -8.96 -13.89
CA ALA A 288 -2.27 -10.16 -14.15
C ALA A 288 -3.55 -10.18 -13.29
N ILE A 289 -4.45 -11.13 -13.58
CA ILE A 289 -5.68 -11.34 -12.83
C ILE A 289 -5.65 -12.73 -12.20
N ALA A 290 -5.95 -12.78 -10.91
CA ALA A 290 -6.28 -14.00 -10.19
C ALA A 290 -7.80 -14.06 -9.95
N TYR A 291 -8.34 -15.27 -9.78
CA TYR A 291 -9.75 -15.48 -9.47
C TYR A 291 -9.95 -16.48 -8.33
N SER A 292 -11.08 -16.36 -7.63
CA SER A 292 -11.52 -17.23 -6.53
C SER A 292 -13.03 -17.47 -6.60
N THR A 293 -13.46 -18.70 -6.36
CA THR A 293 -14.88 -19.11 -6.31
C THR A 293 -15.35 -19.47 -4.91
N ASP A 294 -14.52 -19.25 -3.90
CA ASP A 294 -14.70 -19.66 -2.50
C ASP A 294 -14.47 -18.48 -1.55
N ASN A 295 -15.16 -17.36 -1.85
CA ASN A 295 -15.09 -16.11 -1.08
C ASN A 295 -13.65 -15.60 -0.82
N GLY A 296 -12.75 -15.74 -1.79
CA GLY A 296 -11.36 -15.29 -1.67
C GLY A 296 -10.47 -16.19 -0.81
N GLU A 297 -10.90 -17.41 -0.49
CA GLU A 297 -10.11 -18.34 0.33
C GLU A 297 -8.93 -18.91 -0.44
N ASN A 298 -9.15 -19.35 -1.68
CA ASN A 298 -8.11 -19.85 -2.58
C ASN A 298 -8.16 -19.13 -3.93
N TRP A 299 -6.99 -18.80 -4.47
CA TRP A 299 -6.85 -18.02 -5.69
C TRP A 299 -6.05 -18.75 -6.74
N THR A 300 -6.49 -18.62 -8.00
CA THR A 300 -5.77 -19.11 -9.18
C THR A 300 -5.41 -17.95 -10.09
N VAL A 301 -4.13 -17.83 -10.44
CA VAL A 301 -3.66 -16.84 -11.43
C VAL A 301 -4.02 -17.31 -12.83
N ALA A 302 -4.66 -16.46 -13.63
CA ALA A 302 -5.04 -16.79 -15.00
C ALA A 302 -3.92 -16.42 -16.00
N PRO A 303 -3.24 -17.38 -16.66
CA PRO A 303 -2.12 -17.08 -17.55
C PRO A 303 -2.51 -16.21 -18.76
N SER A 304 -3.74 -16.36 -19.28
CA SER A 304 -4.27 -15.55 -20.40
C SER A 304 -4.52 -14.07 -20.04
N SER A 305 -4.46 -13.73 -18.76
CA SER A 305 -4.67 -12.38 -18.24
C SER A 305 -3.37 -11.56 -18.13
N VAL A 306 -2.21 -12.19 -18.32
CA VAL A 306 -0.89 -11.60 -18.10
C VAL A 306 -0.60 -10.52 -19.13
N ARG A 307 -0.27 -9.33 -18.64
CA ARG A 307 0.13 -8.14 -19.39
C ARG A 307 1.57 -7.79 -19.04
N TYR A 308 2.51 -8.37 -19.78
CA TYR A 308 3.94 -8.04 -19.63
C TYR A 308 4.19 -6.54 -19.83
N ASN A 309 5.08 -5.99 -19.02
CA ASN A 309 5.50 -4.60 -19.13
C ASN A 309 6.51 -4.43 -20.28
N ASP A 310 6.01 -4.62 -21.51
CA ASP A 310 6.78 -4.45 -22.73
C ASP A 310 6.44 -3.11 -23.41
N PRO A 311 7.44 -2.28 -23.76
CA PRO A 311 7.22 -0.94 -24.31
C PRO A 311 6.55 -0.92 -25.69
N PHE A 312 6.57 -2.02 -26.45
CA PHE A 312 6.01 -2.09 -27.80
C PHE A 312 4.56 -2.59 -27.81
N SER A 313 4.16 -3.37 -26.80
CA SER A 313 2.80 -3.90 -26.67
C SER A 313 1.75 -2.84 -26.34
N GLY A 314 2.14 -1.80 -25.60
CA GLY A 314 1.22 -0.84 -24.98
C GLY A 314 0.62 -1.32 -23.65
N ASN A 315 0.91 -2.54 -23.21
CA ASN A 315 0.51 -3.06 -21.90
C ASN A 315 1.15 -2.30 -20.73
N ALA A 316 2.25 -1.57 -20.99
CA ALA A 316 2.86 -0.64 -20.06
C ALA A 316 1.89 0.45 -19.54
N LYS A 317 0.72 0.64 -20.18
CA LYS A 317 -0.35 1.55 -19.73
C LYS A 317 -1.30 0.93 -18.69
N PHE A 318 -1.19 -0.37 -18.43
CA PHE A 318 -2.13 -1.17 -17.64
C PHE A 318 -1.37 -2.07 -16.65
N GLN A 319 -0.41 -1.49 -15.93
CA GLN A 319 0.39 -2.20 -14.94
C GLN A 319 -0.25 -2.19 -13.55
N GLN A 320 -0.98 -1.13 -13.21
CA GLN A 320 -1.89 -1.08 -12.06
C GLN A 320 -3.32 -0.92 -12.56
N GLY A 321 -4.30 -1.42 -11.81
CA GLY A 321 -5.69 -1.45 -12.21
C GLY A 321 -6.64 -0.68 -11.29
N ALA A 322 -7.83 -0.39 -11.79
CA ALA A 322 -9.07 -0.22 -11.02
C ALA A 322 -10.24 -0.79 -11.83
N PHE A 323 -11.12 -1.55 -11.19
CA PHE A 323 -12.29 -2.13 -11.86
C PHE A 323 -13.55 -1.35 -11.53
N VAL A 324 -14.45 -1.23 -12.50
CA VAL A 324 -15.85 -0.84 -12.27
C VAL A 324 -16.77 -1.68 -13.14
N ARG A 325 -17.86 -2.16 -12.54
CA ARG A 325 -18.87 -3.00 -13.20
C ARG A 325 -20.23 -2.30 -13.10
N PRO A 326 -20.65 -1.55 -14.14
CA PRO A 326 -21.89 -0.77 -14.08
C PRO A 326 -23.16 -1.59 -14.38
N GLY A 327 -23.03 -2.87 -14.73
CA GLY A 327 -24.15 -3.74 -15.07
C GLY A 327 -24.59 -3.67 -16.53
N ASP A 328 -23.76 -3.14 -17.42
CA ASP A 328 -23.98 -3.11 -18.88
C ASP A 328 -23.43 -4.37 -19.60
N GLY A 329 -23.08 -5.41 -18.84
CA GLY A 329 -22.45 -6.64 -19.34
C GLY A 329 -20.93 -6.54 -19.54
N TYR A 330 -20.33 -5.39 -19.24
CA TYR A 330 -18.88 -5.18 -19.26
C TYR A 330 -18.29 -4.92 -17.88
N VAL A 331 -17.04 -5.36 -17.71
CA VAL A 331 -16.14 -4.81 -16.70
C VAL A 331 -15.25 -3.79 -17.37
N TYR A 332 -15.22 -2.58 -16.84
CA TYR A 332 -14.27 -1.55 -17.23
C TYR A 332 -13.05 -1.65 -16.33
N SER A 333 -11.88 -1.66 -16.95
CA SER A 333 -10.59 -1.71 -16.28
C SER A 333 -9.81 -0.44 -16.63
N TYR A 334 -9.66 0.42 -15.63
CA TYR A 334 -8.75 1.55 -15.71
C TYR A 334 -7.34 1.06 -15.43
N GLY A 335 -6.38 1.57 -16.20
CA GLY A 335 -4.98 1.23 -16.07
C GLY A 335 -4.09 2.45 -15.90
N THR A 336 -3.01 2.31 -15.15
CA THR A 336 -1.88 3.25 -15.16
C THR A 336 -0.57 2.52 -15.46
N PRO A 337 0.48 3.25 -15.85
CA PRO A 337 1.83 2.72 -15.85
C PRO A 337 2.32 2.28 -14.46
N ASN A 338 3.47 1.61 -14.43
CA ASN A 338 4.18 1.38 -13.17
C ASN A 338 4.63 2.72 -12.54
N GLY A 339 4.66 2.78 -11.21
CA GLY A 339 4.95 4.00 -10.47
C GLY A 339 3.71 4.86 -10.18
N ARG A 340 3.94 6.02 -9.58
CA ARG A 340 2.89 7.02 -9.29
C ARG A 340 2.78 8.10 -10.36
N GLN A 341 3.35 7.84 -11.52
CA GLN A 341 3.53 8.81 -12.59
C GLN A 341 2.81 8.34 -13.84
N GLY A 342 2.20 9.27 -14.56
CA GLY A 342 1.53 9.00 -15.83
C GLY A 342 0.02 9.18 -15.76
N ALA A 343 -0.64 8.88 -16.88
CA ALA A 343 -2.07 9.06 -17.03
C ALA A 343 -2.85 7.78 -16.74
N ALA A 344 -4.14 7.92 -16.45
CA ALA A 344 -5.07 6.81 -16.47
C ALA A 344 -5.59 6.54 -17.89
N TYR A 345 -5.73 5.27 -18.22
CA TYR A 345 -6.29 4.76 -19.48
C TYR A 345 -7.49 3.87 -19.15
N VAL A 346 -8.40 3.65 -20.10
CA VAL A 346 -9.54 2.75 -19.87
C VAL A 346 -9.64 1.69 -20.95
N SER A 347 -9.91 0.47 -20.49
CA SER A 347 -10.28 -0.68 -21.30
C SER A 347 -11.59 -1.26 -20.78
N ARG A 348 -12.24 -2.10 -21.58
CA ARG A 348 -13.39 -2.89 -21.14
C ARG A 348 -13.33 -4.30 -21.71
N VAL A 349 -14.04 -5.21 -21.07
CA VAL A 349 -14.17 -6.61 -21.48
C VAL A 349 -15.56 -7.10 -21.08
N ALA A 350 -16.15 -7.98 -21.89
CA ALA A 350 -17.38 -8.65 -21.47
C ALA A 350 -17.11 -9.43 -20.17
N GLU A 351 -18.04 -9.42 -19.22
CA GLU A 351 -17.85 -10.04 -17.90
C GLU A 351 -17.32 -11.49 -17.99
N LYS A 352 -17.90 -12.30 -18.88
CA LYS A 352 -17.50 -13.70 -19.12
C LYS A 352 -16.06 -13.89 -19.65
N ASP A 353 -15.48 -12.84 -20.22
CA ASP A 353 -14.18 -12.87 -20.91
C ASP A 353 -13.07 -12.17 -20.09
N ILE A 354 -13.33 -11.80 -18.83
CA ILE A 354 -12.42 -10.98 -18.00
C ILE A 354 -10.98 -11.53 -17.91
N LEU A 355 -10.82 -12.86 -17.99
CA LEU A 355 -9.51 -13.53 -17.89
C LEU A 355 -8.72 -13.57 -19.21
N ASP A 356 -9.28 -13.15 -20.35
CA ASP A 356 -8.64 -13.23 -21.66
C ASP A 356 -8.30 -11.83 -22.18
N THR A 357 -7.02 -11.45 -22.09
CA THR A 357 -6.50 -10.16 -22.56
C THR A 357 -6.80 -9.87 -24.03
N THR A 358 -6.95 -10.90 -24.87
CA THR A 358 -7.21 -10.73 -26.31
C THR A 358 -8.64 -10.26 -26.61
N LYS A 359 -9.54 -10.34 -25.63
CA LYS A 359 -10.94 -9.90 -25.73
C LYS A 359 -11.14 -8.44 -25.32
N TYR A 360 -10.15 -7.83 -24.67
CA TYR A 360 -10.26 -6.47 -24.18
C TYR A 360 -10.33 -5.47 -25.33
N GLU A 361 -11.16 -4.45 -25.12
CA GLU A 361 -11.29 -3.29 -26.00
C GLU A 361 -10.72 -2.07 -25.28
N TYR A 362 -9.91 -1.27 -25.98
CA TYR A 362 -9.19 -0.14 -25.41
C TYR A 362 -9.73 1.17 -25.99
N TYR A 363 -10.06 2.13 -25.12
CA TYR A 363 -10.69 3.37 -25.58
C TYR A 363 -9.68 4.39 -26.09
N ASN A 364 -10.00 4.99 -27.23
CA ASN A 364 -9.29 6.16 -27.76
C ASN A 364 -10.30 7.32 -27.91
N LYS A 365 -9.96 8.50 -27.40
CA LYS A 365 -10.75 9.74 -27.50
C LYS A 365 -10.78 10.32 -28.92
N GLY A 366 -9.97 9.79 -29.82
CA GLY A 366 -9.76 10.31 -31.16
C GLY A 366 -8.84 11.52 -31.20
N SER A 367 -8.37 11.84 -32.39
CA SER A 367 -7.63 13.06 -32.69
C SER A 367 -8.00 13.54 -34.08
N ALA A 368 -8.07 14.85 -34.28
CA ALA A 368 -8.35 15.44 -35.59
C ALA A 368 -7.18 15.26 -36.59
N GLY A 369 -6.02 14.77 -36.12
CA GLY A 369 -4.78 14.72 -36.89
C GLY A 369 -4.11 16.09 -37.04
N GLY A 370 -3.05 16.14 -37.84
CA GLY A 370 -2.39 17.37 -38.25
C GLY A 370 -3.16 18.10 -39.35
N TRP A 371 -2.46 19.00 -40.04
CA TRP A 371 -3.03 19.73 -41.17
C TRP A 371 -3.55 18.75 -42.25
N PHE A 372 -4.76 18.98 -42.75
CA PHE A 372 -5.53 18.07 -43.62
C PHE A 372 -5.92 16.70 -43.04
N GLY A 373 -5.89 16.51 -41.72
CA GLY A 373 -6.33 15.26 -41.07
C GLY A 373 -5.32 14.12 -41.16
N ILE A 374 -4.08 14.39 -41.57
CA ILE A 374 -3.00 13.41 -41.57
C ILE A 374 -2.76 12.94 -40.13
N GLY A 375 -2.87 11.63 -39.90
CA GLY A 375 -2.72 11.04 -38.57
C GLY A 375 -3.96 11.17 -37.67
N ALA A 376 -5.13 11.50 -38.23
CA ALA A 376 -6.38 11.49 -37.49
C ALA A 376 -6.71 10.08 -36.95
N VAL A 377 -7.19 10.02 -35.72
CA VAL A 377 -7.66 8.79 -35.08
C VAL A 377 -9.13 8.94 -34.75
N LYS A 378 -9.93 7.96 -35.15
CA LYS A 378 -11.36 7.95 -34.81
C LYS A 378 -11.54 7.66 -33.31
N ALA A 379 -12.43 8.38 -32.64
CA ALA A 379 -12.81 8.03 -31.28
C ALA A 379 -13.54 6.67 -31.25
N GLY A 380 -13.24 5.84 -30.26
CA GLY A 380 -13.93 4.56 -30.07
C GLY A 380 -13.11 3.49 -29.39
N TRP A 381 -13.69 2.29 -29.35
CA TRP A 381 -13.13 1.09 -28.76
C TRP A 381 -12.31 0.30 -29.79
N TYR A 382 -11.06 0.00 -29.44
CA TYR A 382 -10.14 -0.76 -30.28
C TYR A 382 -9.82 -2.11 -29.64
N LYS A 383 -10.28 -3.18 -30.27
CA LYS A 383 -10.07 -4.55 -29.79
C LYS A 383 -8.60 -4.95 -29.84
N ASN A 384 -8.12 -5.52 -28.73
CA ASN A 384 -6.77 -6.06 -28.56
C ASN A 384 -5.63 -5.10 -28.99
N GLN A 385 -5.80 -3.81 -28.74
CA GLN A 385 -4.86 -2.76 -29.15
C GLN A 385 -4.55 -1.81 -27.98
N PRO A 386 -3.89 -2.28 -26.90
CA PRO A 386 -3.59 -1.45 -25.74
C PRO A 386 -2.76 -0.20 -26.07
N ALA A 387 -1.87 -0.29 -27.07
CA ALA A 387 -1.11 0.86 -27.56
C ALA A 387 -1.99 2.03 -28.03
N LYS A 388 -3.21 1.76 -28.53
CA LYS A 388 -4.15 2.81 -28.97
C LYS A 388 -4.89 3.50 -27.83
N ALA A 389 -4.81 3.03 -26.59
CA ALA A 389 -5.49 3.70 -25.49
C ALA A 389 -4.98 5.14 -25.34
N SER A 390 -5.89 6.11 -25.29
CA SER A 390 -5.56 7.52 -25.02
C SER A 390 -5.77 7.85 -23.54
N ALA A 391 -5.02 8.81 -23.00
CA ALA A 391 -5.17 9.26 -21.63
C ALA A 391 -6.60 9.77 -21.34
N MET A 392 -7.22 9.23 -20.29
CA MET A 392 -8.54 9.62 -19.80
C MET A 392 -8.48 10.86 -18.90
N PHE A 393 -7.53 10.87 -17.98
CA PHE A 393 -7.19 11.97 -17.08
C PHE A 393 -5.77 11.75 -16.55
N GLY A 394 -5.26 12.68 -15.73
CA GLY A 394 -3.89 12.58 -15.21
C GLY A 394 -2.81 13.13 -16.14
N GLN A 395 -3.20 13.78 -17.24
CA GLN A 395 -2.28 14.41 -18.17
C GLN A 395 -2.79 15.81 -18.50
N SER A 396 -2.07 16.83 -18.03
CA SER A 396 -2.30 18.22 -18.37
C SER A 396 -1.17 18.69 -19.30
N SER A 397 -1.52 19.34 -20.42
CA SER A 397 -0.55 19.92 -21.35
C SER A 397 -0.36 21.41 -21.10
N GLY A 398 0.81 21.95 -21.50
CA GLY A 398 1.17 23.37 -21.37
C GLY A 398 1.93 23.71 -20.07
N ALA A 399 2.56 24.88 -20.05
CA ALA A 399 3.47 25.32 -18.97
C ALA A 399 2.80 25.39 -17.57
N CYS A 400 1.49 25.59 -17.51
CA CYS A 400 0.71 25.64 -16.27
C CYS A 400 0.11 24.27 -15.87
N GLY A 401 0.11 23.29 -16.79
CA GLY A 401 -0.54 21.99 -16.58
C GLY A 401 0.12 21.15 -15.50
N VAL A 402 1.46 21.19 -15.42
CA VAL A 402 2.24 20.44 -14.40
C VAL A 402 1.98 20.90 -12.97
N ALA A 403 1.55 22.15 -12.78
CA ALA A 403 1.22 22.72 -11.48
C ALA A 403 -0.27 22.53 -11.10
N THR A 404 -1.10 22.05 -12.03
CA THR A 404 -2.54 21.88 -11.79
C THR A 404 -2.79 20.57 -11.04
N PRO A 405 -3.51 20.58 -9.89
CA PRO A 405 -3.82 19.37 -9.14
C PRO A 405 -4.47 18.28 -9.99
N GLY A 406 -4.19 17.03 -9.63
CA GLY A 406 -4.68 15.87 -10.36
C GLY A 406 -3.98 15.61 -11.70
N THR A 407 -2.75 16.11 -11.88
CA THR A 407 -1.86 15.65 -12.94
C THR A 407 -1.05 14.48 -12.38
N GLN A 408 -0.75 13.47 -13.20
CA GLN A 408 -0.27 12.16 -12.74
C GLN A 408 -1.30 11.38 -11.91
N VAL A 409 -1.35 10.07 -12.09
CA VAL A 409 -2.30 9.19 -11.41
C VAL A 409 -1.49 8.09 -10.74
N SER A 410 -1.55 8.08 -9.41
CA SER A 410 -1.03 6.99 -8.59
C SER A 410 -2.08 5.87 -8.45
N GLU A 411 -1.85 4.94 -7.54
CA GLU A 411 -2.83 3.94 -7.10
C GLU A 411 -4.24 4.57 -7.00
N MET A 412 -5.24 3.97 -7.66
CA MET A 412 -6.56 4.59 -7.85
C MET A 412 -7.70 3.61 -7.57
N SER A 413 -8.88 4.16 -7.27
CA SER A 413 -10.14 3.42 -7.22
C SER A 413 -11.22 4.13 -8.02
N VAL A 414 -12.12 3.37 -8.64
CA VAL A 414 -13.23 3.89 -9.44
C VAL A 414 -14.51 3.17 -9.04
N GLN A 415 -15.60 3.92 -8.84
CA GLN A 415 -16.92 3.33 -8.61
C GLN A 415 -18.02 4.24 -9.14
N TYR A 416 -19.20 3.69 -9.35
CA TYR A 416 -20.39 4.49 -9.59
C TYR A 416 -20.99 4.94 -8.25
N ASN A 417 -21.26 6.22 -8.10
CA ASN A 417 -21.81 6.81 -6.88
C ASN A 417 -23.26 7.23 -7.12
N LYS A 418 -24.20 6.59 -6.41
CA LYS A 418 -25.64 6.81 -6.61
C LYS A 418 -26.10 8.19 -6.16
N LEU A 419 -25.51 8.77 -5.11
CA LEU A 419 -25.83 10.13 -4.67
C LEU A 419 -25.54 11.15 -5.77
N LEU A 420 -24.35 11.08 -6.38
CA LEU A 420 -23.94 12.01 -7.42
C LEU A 420 -24.54 11.68 -8.80
N ASN A 421 -25.02 10.44 -9.00
CA ASN A 421 -25.37 9.89 -10.31
C ASN A 421 -24.18 10.02 -11.30
N LYS A 422 -22.97 9.69 -10.84
CA LYS A 422 -21.72 9.80 -11.60
C LYS A 422 -20.78 8.66 -11.26
N TYR A 423 -19.88 8.34 -12.18
CA TYR A 423 -18.65 7.64 -11.85
C TYR A 423 -17.73 8.58 -11.10
N VAL A 424 -17.14 8.09 -10.02
CA VAL A 424 -16.18 8.78 -9.17
C VAL A 424 -14.85 8.04 -9.26
N VAL A 425 -13.75 8.77 -9.32
CA VAL A 425 -12.38 8.23 -9.17
C VAL A 425 -11.67 8.96 -8.05
N LEU A 426 -10.96 8.22 -7.20
CA LEU A 426 -9.98 8.75 -6.26
C LEU A 426 -8.58 8.27 -6.65
N TYR A 427 -7.58 9.16 -6.54
CA TYR A 427 -6.17 8.84 -6.76
C TYR A 427 -5.23 9.87 -6.12
N GLY A 428 -3.95 9.53 -5.97
CA GLY A 428 -2.89 10.46 -5.58
C GLY A 428 -2.32 11.21 -6.79
N ASP A 429 -2.22 12.54 -6.70
CA ASP A 429 -1.68 13.39 -7.77
C ASP A 429 -0.16 13.60 -7.67
N GLN A 430 0.42 14.44 -8.53
CA GLN A 430 1.85 14.75 -8.56
C GLN A 430 2.40 15.38 -7.28
N PHE A 431 1.54 15.98 -6.44
CA PHE A 431 1.88 16.51 -5.13
C PHE A 431 1.56 15.53 -4.01
N ASN A 432 1.09 14.34 -4.37
CA ASN A 432 0.62 13.30 -3.47
C ASN A 432 -0.60 13.77 -2.65
N ASN A 433 -1.38 14.70 -3.20
CA ASN A 433 -2.72 15.03 -2.70
C ASN A 433 -3.69 13.93 -3.13
N ILE A 434 -4.73 13.69 -2.33
CA ILE A 434 -5.84 12.85 -2.74
C ILE A 434 -6.86 13.71 -3.47
N VAL A 435 -7.13 13.35 -4.72
CA VAL A 435 -8.05 14.10 -5.58
C VAL A 435 -9.21 13.23 -6.04
N MET A 436 -10.33 13.89 -6.31
CA MET A 436 -11.54 13.31 -6.85
C MET A 436 -11.82 13.86 -8.24
N ARG A 437 -12.28 13.01 -9.17
CA ARG A 437 -12.95 13.44 -10.41
C ARG A 437 -14.27 12.70 -10.58
N THR A 438 -15.14 13.27 -11.41
CA THR A 438 -16.42 12.66 -11.77
C THR A 438 -16.60 12.56 -13.29
N SER A 439 -17.41 11.59 -13.75
CA SER A 439 -17.78 11.42 -15.16
C SER A 439 -19.18 10.81 -15.29
N ASP A 440 -19.89 11.13 -16.37
CA ASP A 440 -21.19 10.55 -16.71
C ASP A 440 -21.10 9.09 -17.20
N THR A 441 -19.99 8.74 -17.86
CA THR A 441 -19.73 7.40 -18.40
C THR A 441 -18.31 6.95 -18.04
N PRO A 442 -18.01 5.64 -18.02
CA PRO A 442 -16.67 5.18 -17.65
C PRO A 442 -15.56 5.76 -18.54
N GLN A 443 -15.80 5.79 -19.85
CA GLN A 443 -14.90 6.33 -20.87
C GLN A 443 -15.14 7.81 -21.19
N GLY A 444 -15.99 8.48 -20.42
CA GLY A 444 -16.43 9.84 -20.67
C GLY A 444 -15.37 10.91 -20.39
N THR A 445 -15.81 12.16 -20.53
CA THR A 445 -15.01 13.32 -20.11
C THR A 445 -15.08 13.43 -18.59
N TRP A 446 -13.92 13.28 -17.95
CA TRP A 446 -13.78 13.47 -16.51
C TRP A 446 -13.71 14.96 -16.16
N SER A 447 -14.31 15.34 -15.03
CA SER A 447 -14.24 16.68 -14.47
C SER A 447 -12.79 17.11 -14.19
N ALA A 448 -12.58 18.40 -13.94
CA ALA A 448 -11.36 18.86 -13.27
C ALA A 448 -11.20 18.14 -11.91
N ALA A 449 -9.95 17.97 -11.47
CA ALA A 449 -9.67 17.36 -10.18
C ALA A 449 -10.05 18.31 -9.05
N LYS A 450 -10.76 17.76 -8.06
CA LYS A 450 -11.02 18.42 -6.78
C LYS A 450 -10.11 17.82 -5.73
N VAL A 451 -9.35 18.63 -5.01
CA VAL A 451 -8.49 18.15 -3.91
C VAL A 451 -9.38 17.84 -2.71
N LEU A 452 -9.43 16.58 -2.29
CA LEU A 452 -10.15 16.18 -1.07
C LEU A 452 -9.30 16.43 0.16
N MET A 453 -8.01 16.12 0.08
CA MET A 453 -7.04 16.39 1.13
C MET A 453 -5.65 16.55 0.54
N ALA A 454 -4.87 17.46 1.12
CA ALA A 454 -3.47 17.61 0.78
C ALA A 454 -2.65 16.45 1.35
N GLN A 455 -1.42 16.29 0.83
CA GLN A 455 -0.43 15.39 1.43
C GLN A 455 -0.32 15.60 2.95
N GLN A 456 -0.19 14.51 3.69
CA GLN A 456 -0.03 14.52 5.14
C GLN A 456 1.40 14.11 5.52
N SER A 457 1.82 14.48 6.74
CA SER A 457 3.03 13.93 7.34
C SER A 457 2.94 12.42 7.39
N GLY A 458 4.04 11.73 7.10
CA GLY A 458 4.10 10.28 7.07
C GLY A 458 3.79 9.65 5.71
N GLY A 459 3.31 10.41 4.73
CA GLY A 459 3.18 9.98 3.33
C GLY A 459 1.97 9.09 3.09
N ILE A 460 0.87 9.70 2.62
CA ILE A 460 -0.37 8.97 2.32
C ILE A 460 -0.40 8.43 0.90
N TYR A 461 -1.10 7.33 0.63
CA TYR A 461 -1.26 6.81 -0.73
C TYR A 461 -2.40 5.79 -0.83
N ALA A 462 -2.71 5.36 -2.06
CA ALA A 462 -3.71 4.34 -2.36
C ALA A 462 -5.10 4.61 -1.75
N PRO A 463 -5.81 5.65 -2.22
CA PRO A 463 -7.19 5.89 -1.81
C PRO A 463 -8.15 4.88 -2.44
N MET A 464 -8.56 3.86 -1.67
CA MET A 464 -9.40 2.76 -2.12
C MET A 464 -10.83 2.92 -1.60
N MET A 465 -11.77 3.28 -2.47
CA MET A 465 -13.16 3.52 -2.07
C MET A 465 -13.88 2.27 -1.53
N HIS A 466 -14.67 2.47 -0.48
CA HIS A 466 -15.49 1.42 0.12
C HIS A 466 -16.86 1.32 -0.61
N PRO A 467 -17.24 0.14 -1.11
CA PRO A 467 -18.44 -0.03 -1.95
C PRO A 467 -19.75 0.20 -1.17
N TRP A 468 -19.77 -0.05 0.14
CA TRP A 468 -20.94 0.18 0.99
C TRP A 468 -21.03 1.57 1.59
N SER A 469 -20.23 2.52 1.09
CA SER A 469 -20.38 3.92 1.50
C SER A 469 -21.83 4.40 1.31
N PRO A 470 -22.42 5.15 2.26
CA PRO A 470 -23.78 5.66 2.13
C PRO A 470 -24.01 6.44 0.82
N SER A 471 -23.04 7.24 0.37
CA SER A 471 -23.12 7.94 -0.91
C SER A 471 -23.07 7.02 -2.13
N THR A 472 -22.27 5.95 -2.08
CA THR A 472 -22.20 4.93 -3.12
C THR A 472 -23.51 4.18 -3.23
N MET A 473 -24.10 3.84 -2.08
CA MET A 473 -25.39 3.14 -1.99
C MET A 473 -26.61 4.04 -2.21
N GLY A 474 -26.43 5.37 -2.18
CA GLY A 474 -27.51 6.34 -2.35
C GLY A 474 -28.39 6.53 -1.10
N THR A 475 -27.88 6.12 0.07
CA THR A 475 -28.56 6.17 1.36
C THR A 475 -28.08 7.32 2.26
N GLY A 476 -27.04 8.04 1.85
CA GLY A 476 -26.49 9.18 2.59
C GLY A 476 -25.46 9.96 1.78
N THR A 477 -24.76 10.87 2.45
CA THR A 477 -23.81 11.81 1.82
C THR A 477 -22.35 11.40 1.93
N ASP A 478 -22.07 10.46 2.81
CA ASP A 478 -20.70 10.13 3.20
C ASP A 478 -20.09 9.09 2.26
N LEU A 479 -18.86 9.35 1.82
CA LEU A 479 -17.99 8.44 1.08
C LEU A 479 -16.91 7.94 2.02
N TYR A 480 -16.88 6.64 2.29
CA TYR A 480 -15.84 5.97 3.04
C TYR A 480 -14.81 5.35 2.10
N TRP A 481 -13.54 5.35 2.52
CA TRP A 481 -12.44 4.86 1.70
C TRP A 481 -11.19 4.59 2.53
N ASN A 482 -10.42 3.59 2.12
CA ASN A 482 -9.16 3.21 2.74
C ASN A 482 -8.01 4.08 2.22
N LEU A 483 -7.06 4.40 3.09
CA LEU A 483 -5.88 5.20 2.76
C LEU A 483 -4.66 4.66 3.50
N SER A 484 -3.61 4.33 2.76
CA SER A 484 -2.34 3.87 3.37
C SER A 484 -1.56 5.06 3.93
N LEU A 485 -0.91 4.86 5.07
CA LEU A 485 0.08 5.77 5.65
C LEU A 485 1.44 5.08 5.77
N TYR A 486 2.46 5.60 5.08
CA TYR A 486 3.77 4.96 5.00
C TYR A 486 4.53 4.94 6.33
N SER A 487 4.47 6.01 7.15
CA SER A 487 5.20 6.08 8.42
C SER A 487 4.81 5.02 9.44
N GLU A 488 3.52 4.68 9.49
CA GLU A 488 2.99 3.60 10.32
C GLU A 488 2.93 2.27 9.56
N TYR A 489 3.10 2.33 8.24
CA TYR A 489 2.89 1.25 7.28
C TYR A 489 1.58 0.51 7.53
N ASN A 490 0.49 1.27 7.69
CA ASN A 490 -0.84 0.77 8.03
C ASN A 490 -1.92 1.51 7.24
N VAL A 491 -3.12 0.94 7.21
CA VAL A 491 -4.26 1.47 6.45
C VAL A 491 -5.26 2.14 7.39
N MET A 492 -5.71 3.32 6.97
CA MET A 492 -6.69 4.16 7.64
C MET A 492 -8.04 4.07 6.94
N LEU A 493 -9.13 4.06 7.70
CA LEU A 493 -10.47 4.34 7.19
C LEU A 493 -10.73 5.84 7.22
N MET A 494 -11.05 6.39 6.05
CA MET A 494 -11.32 7.80 5.83
C MET A 494 -12.79 8.02 5.50
N LYS A 495 -13.29 9.21 5.79
CA LYS A 495 -14.64 9.66 5.43
C LYS A 495 -14.58 11.01 4.72
N THR A 496 -15.28 11.13 3.61
CA THR A 496 -15.50 12.40 2.91
C THR A 496 -16.99 12.70 2.82
N ASP A 497 -17.42 13.86 3.34
CA ASP A 497 -18.79 14.37 3.15
C ASP A 497 -18.89 15.02 1.77
N LEU A 498 -19.61 14.37 0.85
CA LEU A 498 -19.70 14.81 -0.54
C LEU A 498 -20.49 16.11 -0.74
N THR A 499 -21.25 16.58 0.27
CA THR A 499 -21.94 17.88 0.18
C THR A 499 -20.98 19.07 0.28
N LYS A 500 -19.74 18.82 0.75
CA LYS A 500 -18.69 19.83 0.96
C LYS A 500 -17.60 19.82 -0.13
N VAL A 501 -17.80 19.04 -1.21
CA VAL A 501 -16.78 18.81 -2.26
C VAL A 501 -17.06 19.60 -3.53
#